data_AF-A0A418TDE8-F1
#
_entry.id   AF-A0A418TDE8-F1
#
_cell.length_a   1.000
_cell.length_b   1.000
_cell.length_c   1.000
_cell.angle_alpha   90.00
_cell.angle_beta   90.00
_cell.angle_gamma   90.00
#
_symmetry.space_group_name_H-M   'P 1'
#
loop_
_entity.id
_entity.type
_entity.pdbx_description
1 polymer ?
#
loop_
_entity_poly.entity_id
_entity_poly.type
_entity_poly.pdbx_seq_one_letter_code
_entity_poly.pdbx_strand_id
1 'polypeptide(L)'
;MILAYKLLDIYKRELSLRVVFFKHFNWKQVAFHLTCIFILIVLSFTISWLSGNPVSLSIMLLSVLVMPNLFKRTEEERTRIYNQFHYGLNYYELRMRRLRKFLKDEGIDFSKEKIAALITLIDKQADEHKIPFLVGRGVLAAILIPIWVQGISWVLNKQITRIEEAVVFIVILLAIIFLIWMVITAWKKIIYDEIINSDYNRLKLMSSDLRELVFKMQ
;
A
#
# COMPACT_ATOMS: atom_id res chain seq x y z
N MET A 1 -12.80 26.73 2.31
CA MET A 1 -13.17 25.57 3.14
C MET A 1 -14.15 24.65 2.42
N ILE A 2 -15.35 25.10 2.02
CA ILE A 2 -16.34 24.26 1.31
C ILE A 2 -15.78 23.62 0.03
N LEU A 3 -15.01 24.37 -0.76
CA LEU A 3 -14.52 23.90 -2.06
C LEU A 3 -13.50 22.75 -1.97
N ALA A 4 -12.60 22.78 -0.98
CA ALA A 4 -11.61 21.71 -0.80
C ALA A 4 -12.25 20.42 -0.24
N TYR A 5 -13.34 20.52 0.55
CA TYR A 5 -14.18 19.37 0.90
C TYR A 5 -14.93 18.80 -0.32
N LYS A 6 -15.52 19.64 -1.18
CA LYS A 6 -16.14 19.19 -2.43
C LYS A 6 -15.15 18.46 -3.34
N LEU A 7 -13.94 19.01 -3.45
CA LEU A 7 -12.86 18.44 -4.23
C LEU A 7 -12.46 17.05 -3.69
N LEU A 8 -12.32 16.91 -2.36
CA LEU A 8 -12.07 15.63 -1.71
C LEU A 8 -13.21 14.62 -1.91
N ASP A 9 -14.47 15.07 -1.87
CA ASP A 9 -15.64 14.22 -2.08
C ASP A 9 -15.66 13.66 -3.51
N ILE A 10 -15.43 14.51 -4.52
CA ILE A 10 -15.30 14.05 -5.92
C ILE A 10 -14.13 13.12 -6.10
N TYR A 11 -13.01 13.34 -5.40
CA TYR A 11 -11.92 12.39 -5.45
C TYR A 11 -12.36 11.00 -4.99
N LYS A 12 -13.03 10.92 -3.83
CA LYS A 12 -13.50 9.66 -3.26
C LYS A 12 -14.51 8.97 -4.19
N ARG A 13 -15.46 9.74 -4.74
CA ARG A 13 -16.58 9.24 -5.55
C ARG A 13 -16.22 8.91 -6.99
N GLU A 14 -15.30 9.65 -7.58
CA GLU A 14 -15.08 9.60 -9.03
C GLU A 14 -13.62 9.42 -9.46
N LEU A 15 -12.64 9.88 -8.68
CA LEU A 15 -11.22 9.88 -9.11
C LEU A 15 -10.40 8.75 -8.49
N SER A 16 -10.90 8.12 -7.42
CA SER A 16 -10.16 7.07 -6.72
C SER A 16 -9.92 5.85 -7.60
N LEU A 17 -8.74 5.23 -7.45
CA LEU A 17 -8.39 3.96 -8.13
C LEU A 17 -9.45 2.88 -7.89
N ARG A 18 -10.06 2.86 -6.70
CA ARG A 18 -11.13 1.91 -6.38
C ARG A 18 -12.32 2.06 -7.33
N VAL A 19 -12.76 3.28 -7.59
CA VAL A 19 -13.91 3.55 -8.45
C VAL A 19 -13.55 3.32 -9.91
N VAL A 20 -12.38 3.80 -10.35
CA VAL A 20 -11.97 3.71 -11.75
C VAL A 20 -11.61 2.28 -12.16
N PHE A 21 -10.92 1.56 -11.27
CA PHE A 21 -10.29 0.28 -11.58
C PHE A 21 -10.96 -0.89 -10.86
N PHE A 22 -10.92 -0.91 -9.52
CA PHE A 22 -11.32 -2.09 -8.75
C PHE A 22 -12.81 -2.44 -8.85
N LYS A 23 -13.67 -1.47 -9.15
CA LYS A 23 -15.09 -1.71 -9.43
C LYS A 23 -15.32 -2.62 -10.64
N HIS A 24 -14.44 -2.56 -11.64
CA HIS A 24 -14.58 -3.28 -12.91
C HIS A 24 -13.60 -4.46 -13.04
N PHE A 25 -12.77 -4.66 -12.02
CA PHE A 25 -11.70 -5.64 -12.00
C PHE A 25 -12.24 -7.06 -11.78
N ASN A 26 -11.80 -8.02 -12.60
CA ASN A 26 -12.23 -9.41 -12.45
C ASN A 26 -11.48 -10.13 -11.32
N TRP A 27 -11.94 -9.89 -10.09
CA TRP A 27 -11.36 -10.48 -8.88
C TRP A 27 -11.31 -12.00 -8.89
N LYS A 28 -12.22 -12.69 -9.58
CA LYS A 28 -12.25 -14.17 -9.62
C LYS A 28 -10.97 -14.75 -10.23
N GLN A 29 -10.47 -14.13 -11.29
CA GLN A 29 -9.26 -14.63 -11.97
C GLN A 29 -7.99 -14.39 -11.15
N VAL A 30 -7.88 -13.24 -10.48
CA VAL A 30 -6.75 -12.96 -9.59
C VAL A 30 -6.82 -13.77 -8.30
N ALA A 31 -8.02 -13.92 -7.73
CA ALA A 31 -8.23 -14.74 -6.54
C ALA A 31 -7.76 -16.18 -6.74
N PHE A 32 -8.03 -16.79 -7.90
CA PHE A 32 -7.52 -18.13 -8.21
C PHE A 32 -5.99 -18.24 -8.08
N HIS A 33 -5.24 -17.29 -8.65
CA HIS A 33 -3.78 -17.31 -8.61
C HIS A 33 -3.25 -17.02 -7.20
N LEU A 34 -3.88 -16.10 -6.47
CA LEU A 34 -3.56 -15.83 -5.07
C LEU A 34 -3.80 -17.06 -4.21
N THR A 35 -4.88 -17.81 -4.46
CA THR A 35 -5.17 -19.07 -3.77
C THR A 35 -4.11 -20.12 -4.06
N CYS A 36 -3.66 -20.27 -5.32
CA CYS A 36 -2.56 -21.18 -5.64
C CYS A 36 -1.26 -20.83 -4.90
N ILE A 37 -0.90 -19.54 -4.85
CA ILE A 37 0.26 -19.07 -4.09
C ILE A 37 0.10 -19.39 -2.60
N PHE A 38 -1.07 -19.11 -2.04
CA PHE A 38 -1.37 -19.39 -0.65
C PHE A 38 -1.25 -20.89 -0.32
N ILE A 39 -1.81 -21.76 -1.16
CA ILE A 39 -1.71 -23.23 -1.01
C ILE A 39 -0.25 -23.67 -1.02
N LEU A 40 0.57 -23.17 -1.94
CA LEU A 40 1.99 -23.52 -2.01
C LEU A 40 2.75 -23.13 -0.74
N ILE A 41 2.45 -21.95 -0.19
CA ILE A 41 3.04 -21.48 1.07
C ILE A 41 2.62 -22.39 2.23
N VAL A 42 1.32 -22.64 2.40
CA VAL A 42 0.79 -23.49 3.48
C VAL A 42 1.34 -24.91 3.40
N LEU A 43 1.38 -25.48 2.19
CA LEU A 43 1.93 -26.81 1.97
C LEU A 43 3.41 -26.87 2.35
N SER A 44 4.19 -25.87 1.94
CA SER A 44 5.62 -25.78 2.25
C SER A 44 5.88 -25.73 3.76
N PHE A 45 5.11 -24.92 4.50
CA PHE A 45 5.16 -24.90 5.97
C PHE A 45 4.75 -26.23 6.60
N THR A 46 3.69 -26.85 6.09
CA THR A 46 3.16 -28.11 6.63
C THR A 46 4.16 -29.26 6.46
N ILE A 47 4.79 -29.36 5.28
CA ILE A 47 5.83 -30.36 5.03
C ILE A 47 7.06 -30.09 5.89
N SER A 48 7.46 -28.83 6.07
CA SER A 48 8.59 -28.48 6.96
C SER A 48 8.33 -28.86 8.40
N TRP A 49 7.10 -28.67 8.87
CA TRP A 49 6.70 -29.07 10.21
C TRP A 49 6.70 -30.59 10.39
N LEU A 50 6.08 -31.32 9.45
CA LEU A 50 5.95 -32.78 9.54
C LEU A 50 7.28 -33.52 9.36
N SER A 51 8.15 -33.03 8.47
CA SER A 51 9.44 -33.66 8.19
C SER A 51 10.56 -33.26 9.15
N GLY A 52 10.33 -32.23 9.98
CA GLY A 52 11.40 -31.59 10.78
C GLY A 52 12.53 -30.98 9.93
N ASN A 53 12.37 -30.93 8.61
CA ASN A 53 13.40 -30.51 7.67
C ASN A 53 13.05 -29.16 7.04
N PRO A 54 13.78 -28.08 7.37
CA PRO A 54 13.53 -26.74 6.84
C PRO A 54 13.79 -26.62 5.33
N VAL A 55 14.49 -27.59 4.70
CA VAL A 55 14.75 -27.59 3.25
C VAL A 55 13.45 -27.61 2.44
N SER A 56 12.36 -28.14 2.99
CA SER A 56 11.03 -28.14 2.34
C SER A 56 10.40 -26.74 2.22
N LEU A 57 10.97 -25.71 2.87
CA LEU A 57 10.63 -24.31 2.62
C LEU A 57 11.04 -23.85 1.21
N SER A 58 11.96 -24.56 0.55
CA SER A 58 12.32 -24.30 -0.86
C SER A 58 11.15 -24.52 -1.83
N ILE A 59 10.13 -25.30 -1.45
CA ILE A 59 8.89 -25.47 -2.23
C ILE A 59 8.17 -24.13 -2.42
N MET A 60 8.31 -23.20 -1.46
CA MET A 60 7.77 -21.85 -1.58
C MET A 60 8.32 -21.11 -2.81
N LEU A 61 9.53 -21.44 -3.29
CA LEU A 61 10.09 -20.82 -4.50
C LEU A 61 9.27 -21.13 -5.76
N LEU A 62 8.48 -22.20 -5.77
CA LEU A 62 7.56 -22.50 -6.87
C LEU A 62 6.45 -21.45 -7.00
N SER A 63 6.12 -20.71 -5.93
CA SER A 63 5.16 -19.60 -6.02
C SER A 63 5.67 -18.47 -6.92
N VAL A 64 6.99 -18.32 -7.05
CA VAL A 64 7.61 -17.32 -7.93
C VAL A 64 7.28 -17.61 -9.39
N LEU A 65 7.15 -18.88 -9.79
CA LEU A 65 6.81 -19.27 -11.16
C LEU A 65 5.38 -18.85 -11.56
N VAL A 66 4.49 -18.67 -10.58
CA VAL A 66 3.10 -18.25 -10.82
C VAL A 66 2.99 -16.72 -10.95
N MET A 67 3.97 -15.96 -10.43
CA MET A 67 3.94 -14.50 -10.39
C MET A 67 3.91 -13.83 -11.78
N PRO A 68 4.73 -14.22 -12.77
CA PRO A 68 4.68 -13.61 -14.10
C PRO A 68 3.30 -13.71 -14.76
N ASN A 69 2.63 -14.85 -14.61
CA ASN A 69 1.28 -15.07 -15.15
C ASN A 69 0.24 -14.19 -14.45
N LEU A 70 0.36 -14.02 -13.13
CA LEU A 70 -0.48 -13.09 -12.37
C LEU A 70 -0.27 -11.65 -12.86
N PHE A 71 0.98 -11.21 -13.00
CA PHE A 71 1.30 -9.87 -13.50
C PHE A 71 0.72 -9.63 -14.90
N LYS A 72 0.96 -10.55 -15.84
CA LYS A 72 0.43 -10.44 -17.20
C LYS A 72 -1.09 -10.32 -17.21
N ARG A 73 -1.80 -11.15 -16.44
CA ARG A 73 -3.26 -11.08 -16.33
C ARG A 73 -3.76 -9.76 -15.72
N THR A 74 -3.07 -9.25 -14.70
CA THR A 74 -3.44 -7.95 -14.12
C THR A 74 -3.25 -6.80 -15.12
N GLU A 75 -2.25 -6.89 -15.99
CA GLU A 75 -2.00 -5.93 -17.06
C GLU A 75 -3.03 -6.02 -18.19
N GLU A 76 -3.40 -7.23 -18.62
CA GLU A 76 -4.46 -7.47 -19.61
C GLU A 76 -5.80 -6.94 -19.10
N GLU A 77 -6.16 -7.25 -17.85
CA GLU A 77 -7.36 -6.71 -17.20
C GLU A 77 -7.31 -5.19 -17.10
N ARG A 78 -6.14 -4.61 -16.87
CA ARG A 78 -5.99 -3.15 -16.83
C ARG A 78 -6.31 -2.52 -18.17
N THR A 79 -5.73 -3.07 -19.24
CA THR A 79 -5.97 -2.62 -20.61
C THR A 79 -7.43 -2.80 -21.01
N ARG A 80 -8.05 -3.93 -20.64
CA ARG A 80 -9.49 -4.18 -20.84
C ARG A 80 -10.33 -3.10 -20.18
N ILE A 81 -10.05 -2.76 -18.91
CA ILE A 81 -10.81 -1.77 -18.17
C ILE A 81 -10.71 -0.38 -18.83
N TYR A 82 -9.51 0.03 -19.22
CA TYR A 82 -9.32 1.32 -19.91
C TYR A 82 -10.07 1.38 -21.24
N ASN A 83 -9.95 0.35 -22.07
CA ASN A 83 -10.60 0.34 -23.39
C ASN A 83 -12.13 0.23 -23.29
N GLN A 84 -12.64 -0.64 -22.41
CA GLN A 84 -14.07 -0.95 -22.33
C GLN A 84 -14.88 0.09 -21.55
N PHE A 85 -14.33 0.64 -20.46
CA PHE A 85 -15.08 1.54 -19.57
C PHE A 85 -14.63 3.00 -19.62
N HIS A 86 -13.41 3.27 -20.09
CA HIS A 86 -12.82 4.62 -20.03
C HIS A 86 -12.33 5.13 -21.39
N TYR A 87 -12.85 4.58 -22.49
CA TYR A 87 -12.58 5.02 -23.87
C TYR A 87 -11.09 5.04 -24.23
N GLY A 88 -10.30 4.11 -23.68
CA GLY A 88 -8.88 4.00 -23.92
C GLY A 88 -8.01 4.98 -23.12
N LEU A 89 -8.61 5.83 -22.28
CA LEU A 89 -7.85 6.75 -21.42
C LEU A 89 -7.21 5.99 -20.26
N ASN A 90 -5.93 6.28 -20.01
CA ASN A 90 -5.26 5.76 -18.82
C ASN A 90 -5.76 6.46 -17.54
N TYR A 91 -5.39 5.91 -16.38
CA TYR A 91 -5.86 6.42 -15.09
C TYR A 91 -5.57 7.91 -14.88
N TYR A 92 -4.39 8.37 -15.29
CA TYR A 92 -3.97 9.76 -15.14
C TYR A 92 -4.80 10.69 -16.03
N GLU A 93 -4.97 10.35 -17.31
CA GLU A 93 -5.78 11.12 -18.27
C GLU A 93 -7.24 11.24 -17.83
N LEU A 94 -7.81 10.13 -17.35
CA LEU A 94 -9.17 10.10 -16.84
C LEU A 94 -9.33 11.02 -15.62
N ARG A 95 -8.36 10.98 -14.70
CA ARG A 95 -8.35 11.80 -13.49
C ARG A 95 -8.29 13.28 -13.84
N MET A 96 -7.38 13.67 -14.74
CA MET A 96 -7.23 15.05 -15.20
C MET A 96 -8.48 15.55 -15.95
N ARG A 97 -9.08 14.71 -16.80
CA ARG A 97 -10.31 15.06 -17.53
C ARG A 97 -11.46 15.34 -16.57
N ARG A 98 -11.67 14.48 -15.57
CA ARG A 98 -12.73 14.65 -14.56
C ARG A 98 -12.46 15.83 -13.63
N LEU A 99 -11.20 16.05 -13.25
CA LEU A 99 -10.79 17.23 -12.48
C LEU A 99 -11.08 18.54 -13.23
N ARG A 100 -10.74 18.64 -14.52
CA ARG A 100 -11.06 19.79 -15.37
C ARG A 100 -12.57 20.03 -15.45
N LYS A 101 -13.35 18.96 -15.63
CA LYS A 101 -14.80 19.03 -15.67
C LYS A 101 -15.35 19.60 -14.36
N PHE A 102 -14.89 19.09 -13.22
CA PHE A 102 -15.29 19.61 -11.90
C PHE A 102 -14.99 21.10 -11.73
N LEU A 103 -13.78 21.54 -12.08
CA LEU A 103 -13.41 22.96 -11.96
C LEU A 103 -14.33 23.85 -12.82
N LYS A 104 -14.65 23.41 -14.03
CA LYS A 104 -15.58 24.11 -14.92
C LYS A 104 -16.99 24.16 -14.34
N ASP A 105 -17.47 23.04 -13.79
CA ASP A 105 -18.82 22.92 -13.22
C ASP A 105 -18.97 23.80 -11.95
N GLU A 106 -17.90 23.99 -11.17
CA GLU A 106 -17.87 24.92 -10.02
C GLU A 106 -17.55 26.38 -10.41
N GLY A 107 -17.44 26.69 -11.71
CA GLY A 107 -17.16 28.05 -12.19
C GLY A 107 -15.75 28.56 -11.86
N ILE A 108 -14.82 27.66 -11.56
CA ILE A 108 -13.42 28.01 -11.29
C ILE A 108 -12.70 28.16 -12.62
N ASP A 109 -12.46 29.41 -12.97
CA ASP A 109 -11.63 29.74 -14.12
C ASP A 109 -10.19 29.24 -13.92
N PHE A 110 -9.56 28.82 -15.01
CA PHE A 110 -8.22 28.24 -15.05
C PHE A 110 -7.10 29.30 -14.89
N SER A 111 -7.44 30.48 -14.37
CA SER A 111 -6.47 31.53 -14.13
C SER A 111 -5.46 31.10 -13.07
N LYS A 112 -4.18 31.44 -13.29
CA LYS A 112 -3.07 31.02 -12.42
C LYS A 112 -3.31 31.41 -10.96
N GLU A 113 -3.85 32.60 -10.74
CA GLU A 113 -4.17 33.15 -9.42
C GLU A 113 -5.25 32.35 -8.68
N LYS A 114 -6.34 32.00 -9.36
CA LYS A 114 -7.44 31.22 -8.77
C LYS A 114 -7.01 29.80 -8.45
N ILE A 115 -6.24 29.17 -9.34
CA ILE A 115 -5.72 27.82 -9.09
C ILE A 115 -4.65 27.84 -7.99
N ALA A 116 -3.78 28.85 -7.93
CA ALA A 116 -2.81 29.01 -6.85
C ALA A 116 -3.49 29.23 -5.47
N ALA A 117 -4.56 30.03 -5.43
CA ALA A 117 -5.36 30.20 -4.22
C ALA A 117 -6.02 28.87 -3.81
N LEU A 118 -6.54 28.10 -4.76
CA LEU A 118 -7.11 26.77 -4.51
C LEU A 118 -6.07 25.77 -3.99
N ILE A 119 -4.88 25.73 -4.59
CA ILE A 119 -3.74 24.90 -4.15
C ILE A 119 -3.39 25.24 -2.70
N THR A 120 -3.31 26.53 -2.37
CA THR A 120 -2.97 26.98 -1.01
C THR A 120 -4.03 26.54 0.00
N LEU A 121 -5.31 26.63 -0.34
CA LEU A 121 -6.41 26.15 0.51
C LEU A 121 -6.37 24.63 0.71
N ILE A 122 -6.09 23.87 -0.34
CA ILE A 122 -5.97 22.41 -0.29
C ILE A 122 -4.76 22.00 0.55
N ASP A 123 -3.61 22.66 0.37
CA ASP A 123 -2.39 22.36 1.10
C ASP A 123 -2.57 22.64 2.60
N LYS A 124 -3.20 23.77 2.96
CA LYS A 124 -3.55 24.08 4.35
C LYS A 124 -4.47 23.01 4.95
N GLN A 125 -5.52 22.61 4.22
CA GLN A 125 -6.44 21.58 4.69
C GLN A 125 -5.78 20.20 4.78
N ALA A 126 -4.85 19.88 3.88
CA ALA A 126 -4.08 18.64 3.95
C ALA A 126 -3.27 18.60 5.25
N ASP A 127 -2.54 19.67 5.55
CA ASP A 127 -1.68 19.73 6.75
C ASP A 127 -2.48 19.61 8.05
N GLU A 128 -3.73 20.09 8.09
CA GLU A 128 -4.67 19.87 9.21
C GLU A 128 -5.07 18.39 9.39
N HIS A 129 -5.10 17.60 8.31
CA HIS A 129 -5.41 16.16 8.34
C HIS A 129 -4.17 15.29 8.57
N LYS A 130 -2.98 15.88 8.65
CA LYS A 130 -1.73 15.14 8.85
C LYS A 130 -1.65 14.66 10.30
N ILE A 131 -1.87 13.37 10.51
CA ILE A 131 -1.67 12.75 11.81
C ILE A 131 -0.18 12.44 11.92
N PRO A 132 0.57 12.93 12.94
CA PRO A 132 1.99 12.65 13.08
C PRO A 132 2.25 11.24 13.65
N PHE A 133 3.15 10.50 13.00
CA PHE A 133 3.41 9.07 13.27
C PHE A 133 4.17 8.77 14.57
N LEU A 134 4.80 9.78 15.16
CA LEU A 134 6.01 9.59 15.96
C LEU A 134 5.77 9.48 17.47
N VAL A 135 4.64 9.97 17.99
CA VAL A 135 4.49 10.17 19.44
C VAL A 135 4.38 8.85 20.22
N GLY A 136 3.90 7.76 19.61
CA GLY A 136 3.77 6.45 20.28
C GLY A 136 4.98 5.52 20.18
N ARG A 137 5.94 5.79 19.29
CA ARG A 137 7.01 4.83 18.94
C ARG A 137 8.12 4.73 19.97
N GLY A 138 8.55 5.87 20.53
CA GLY A 138 9.62 5.90 21.53
C GLY A 138 9.23 5.17 22.81
N VAL A 139 7.99 5.37 23.26
CA VAL A 139 7.45 4.72 24.48
C VAL A 139 7.29 3.20 24.28
N LEU A 140 6.72 2.77 23.15
CA LEU A 140 6.58 1.34 22.85
C LEU A 140 7.93 0.64 22.69
N ALA A 141 8.89 1.26 22.00
CA ALA A 141 10.23 0.69 21.86
C ALA A 141 10.96 0.57 23.21
N ALA A 142 10.83 1.60 24.07
CA ALA A 142 11.43 1.59 25.39
C ALA A 142 10.89 0.46 26.30
N ILE A 143 9.63 0.05 26.11
CA ILE A 143 9.03 -1.07 26.86
C ILE A 143 9.36 -2.42 26.23
N LEU A 144 9.29 -2.53 24.90
CA LEU A 144 9.40 -3.81 24.20
C LEU A 144 10.85 -4.30 24.04
N ILE A 145 11.82 -3.39 23.88
CA ILE A 145 13.23 -3.78 23.73
C ILE A 145 13.73 -4.55 24.95
N PRO A 146 13.54 -4.08 26.21
CA PRO A 146 13.96 -4.83 27.40
C PRO A 146 13.33 -6.22 27.50
N ILE A 147 12.02 -6.34 27.20
CA ILE A 147 11.29 -7.63 27.21
C ILE A 147 11.89 -8.58 26.17
N TRP A 148 12.17 -8.08 24.97
CA TRP A 148 12.76 -8.85 23.88
C TRP A 148 14.17 -9.35 24.21
N VAL A 149 15.01 -8.46 24.77
CA VAL A 149 16.37 -8.79 25.19
C VAL A 149 16.35 -9.86 26.29
N GLN A 150 15.49 -9.71 27.31
CA GLN A 150 15.34 -10.71 28.36
C GLN A 150 14.85 -12.06 27.82
N GLY A 151 13.90 -12.06 26.89
CA GLY A 151 13.40 -13.27 26.25
C GLY A 151 14.50 -14.02 25.49
N ILE A 152 15.28 -13.32 24.67
CA ILE A 152 16.42 -13.93 23.95
C ILE A 152 17.44 -14.49 24.94
N SER A 153 17.85 -13.70 25.94
CA SER A 153 18.82 -14.15 26.95
C SER A 153 18.33 -15.38 27.72
N TRP A 154 17.03 -15.46 28.03
CA TRP A 154 16.46 -16.63 28.68
C TRP A 154 16.54 -17.88 27.80
N VAL A 155 16.17 -17.78 26.51
CA VAL A 155 16.24 -18.92 25.59
C VAL A 155 17.68 -19.38 25.40
N LEU A 156 18.60 -18.45 25.11
CA LEU A 156 20.03 -18.77 24.94
C LEU A 156 20.62 -19.46 26.17
N ASN A 157 20.27 -19.02 27.38
CA ASN A 157 20.88 -19.52 28.62
C ASN A 157 20.20 -20.76 29.20
N LYS A 158 18.93 -21.02 28.89
CA LYS A 158 18.14 -22.09 29.53
C LYS A 158 17.70 -23.21 28.59
N GLN A 159 17.61 -22.95 27.29
CA GLN A 159 17.05 -23.90 26.33
C GLN A 159 18.10 -24.44 25.35
N ILE A 160 19.13 -23.64 25.08
CA ILE A 160 20.17 -23.99 24.12
C ILE A 160 21.36 -24.57 24.87
N THR A 161 21.70 -25.82 24.53
CA THR A 161 22.83 -26.52 25.15
C THR A 161 23.91 -26.86 24.15
N ARG A 162 23.59 -26.84 22.85
CA ARG A 162 24.48 -27.19 21.75
C ARG A 162 24.63 -26.06 20.74
N ILE A 163 25.74 -26.06 20.01
CA ILE A 163 26.06 -25.02 19.02
C ILE A 163 25.08 -25.07 17.83
N GLU A 164 24.67 -26.27 17.43
CA GLU A 164 23.73 -26.46 16.32
C GLU A 164 22.35 -25.85 16.64
N GLU A 165 21.89 -26.02 17.89
CA GLU A 165 20.65 -25.40 18.40
C GLU A 165 20.75 -23.87 18.41
N ALA A 166 21.93 -23.33 18.76
CA ALA A 166 22.19 -21.89 18.73
C ALA A 166 22.10 -21.33 17.30
N VAL A 167 22.70 -22.02 16.33
CA VAL A 167 22.66 -21.62 14.91
C VAL A 167 21.21 -21.64 14.39
N VAL A 168 20.45 -22.68 14.68
CA VAL A 168 19.02 -22.77 14.29
C VAL A 168 18.21 -21.64 14.94
N PHE A 169 18.42 -21.38 16.24
CA PHE A 169 17.74 -20.30 16.94
C PHE A 169 18.05 -18.92 16.33
N ILE A 170 19.31 -18.64 15.97
CA ILE A 170 19.69 -17.38 15.32
C ILE A 170 19.00 -17.24 13.96
N VAL A 171 18.93 -18.30 13.16
CA VAL A 171 18.23 -18.28 11.86
C VAL A 171 16.73 -17.98 12.05
N ILE A 172 16.09 -18.61 13.04
CA ILE A 172 14.68 -18.33 13.38
C ILE A 172 14.51 -16.88 13.85
N LEU A 173 15.42 -16.37 14.69
CA LEU A 173 15.37 -15.00 15.18
C LEU A 173 15.48 -13.99 14.03
N LEU A 174 16.40 -14.23 13.09
CA LEU A 174 16.54 -13.41 11.89
C LEU A 174 15.28 -13.46 11.01
N ALA A 175 14.66 -14.64 10.85
CA ALA A 175 13.40 -14.77 10.14
C ALA A 175 12.27 -13.99 10.83
N ILE A 176 12.19 -14.02 12.16
CA ILE A 176 11.19 -13.24 12.92
C ILE A 176 11.44 -11.74 12.77
N ILE A 177 12.70 -11.28 12.87
CA ILE A 177 13.05 -9.87 12.65
C ILE A 177 12.66 -9.42 11.24
N PHE A 178 12.93 -10.25 10.23
CA PHE A 178 12.54 -9.99 8.86
C PHE A 178 11.02 -9.91 8.69
N LEU A 179 10.26 -10.81 9.32
CA LEU A 179 8.80 -10.78 9.32
C LEU A 179 8.26 -9.52 10.01
N ILE A 180 8.80 -9.15 11.18
CA ILE A 180 8.44 -7.91 11.88
C ILE A 180 8.72 -6.70 10.99
N TRP A 181 9.86 -6.66 10.32
CA TRP A 181 10.20 -5.59 9.38
C TRP A 181 9.21 -5.51 8.21
N MET A 182 8.85 -6.65 7.62
CA MET A 182 7.82 -6.70 6.57
C MET A 182 6.46 -6.20 7.10
N VAL A 183 6.05 -6.63 8.28
CA VAL A 183 4.79 -6.20 8.91
C VAL A 183 4.80 -4.71 9.20
N ILE A 184 5.88 -4.14 9.76
CA ILE A 184 5.98 -2.69 10.01
C ILE A 184 5.94 -1.91 8.69
N THR A 185 6.62 -2.40 7.66
CA THR A 185 6.65 -1.76 6.34
C THR A 185 5.27 -1.81 5.68
N ALA A 186 4.60 -2.96 5.74
CA ALA A 186 3.23 -3.14 5.25
C ALA A 186 2.24 -2.28 6.06
N TRP A 187 2.36 -2.25 7.38
CA TRP A 187 1.51 -1.43 8.26
C TRP A 187 1.69 0.06 7.98
N LYS A 188 2.93 0.54 7.81
CA LYS A 188 3.18 1.92 7.39
C LYS A 188 2.50 2.21 6.05
N LYS A 189 2.74 1.38 5.05
CA LYS A 189 2.25 1.62 3.68
C LYS A 189 0.72 1.49 3.55
N ILE A 190 0.12 0.50 4.20
CA ILE A 190 -1.30 0.14 4.04
C ILE A 190 -2.18 0.80 5.08
N ILE A 191 -1.74 0.88 6.34
CA ILE A 191 -2.58 1.38 7.42
C ILE A 191 -2.30 2.86 7.62
N TYR A 192 -1.03 3.24 7.76
CA TYR A 192 -0.70 4.62 8.08
C TYR A 192 -0.86 5.56 6.87
N ASP A 193 -0.30 5.21 5.71
CA ASP A 193 -0.36 6.08 4.53
C ASP A 193 -1.74 6.02 3.84
N GLU A 194 -2.34 4.83 3.70
CA GLU A 194 -3.58 4.63 2.93
C GLU A 194 -4.88 4.74 3.75
N ILE A 195 -4.85 4.55 5.07
CA ILE A 195 -6.05 4.66 5.93
C ILE A 195 -5.97 5.91 6.80
N ILE A 196 -4.93 6.04 7.63
CA ILE A 196 -4.80 7.12 8.62
C ILE A 196 -4.59 8.47 7.92
N ASN A 197 -3.62 8.56 7.00
CA ASN A 197 -3.35 9.78 6.22
C ASN A 197 -4.01 9.76 4.83
N SER A 198 -5.10 9.01 4.67
CA SER A 198 -5.72 8.85 3.34
C SER A 198 -6.18 10.19 2.77
N ASP A 199 -6.80 11.05 3.58
CA ASP A 199 -7.31 12.33 3.10
C ASP A 199 -6.19 13.35 2.90
N TYR A 200 -5.14 13.34 3.75
CA TYR A 200 -3.90 14.09 3.54
C TYR A 200 -3.27 13.74 2.17
N ASN A 201 -3.05 12.46 1.90
CA ASN A 201 -2.41 12.00 0.67
C ASN A 201 -3.25 12.29 -0.57
N ARG A 202 -4.58 12.16 -0.47
CA ARG A 202 -5.51 12.53 -1.56
C ARG A 202 -5.47 14.01 -1.86
N LEU A 203 -5.54 14.87 -0.84
CA LEU A 203 -5.47 16.32 -1.02
C LEU A 203 -4.13 16.75 -1.64
N LYS A 204 -3.00 16.16 -1.21
CA LYS A 204 -1.70 16.42 -1.83
C LYS A 204 -1.62 15.96 -3.28
N LEU A 205 -2.20 14.80 -3.61
CA LEU A 205 -2.29 14.34 -5.00
C LEU A 205 -3.09 15.33 -5.86
N MET A 206 -4.23 15.83 -5.36
CA MET A 206 -5.04 16.81 -6.09
C MET A 206 -4.35 18.16 -6.23
N SER A 207 -3.62 18.61 -5.20
CA SER A 207 -2.76 19.80 -5.27
C SER A 207 -1.72 19.64 -6.38
N SER A 208 -1.09 18.46 -6.50
CA SER A 208 -0.15 18.15 -7.59
C SER A 208 -0.82 18.16 -8.96
N ASP A 209 -1.99 17.52 -9.11
CA ASP A 209 -2.74 17.49 -10.38
C ASP A 209 -3.16 18.91 -10.81
N LEU A 210 -3.55 19.78 -9.86
CA LEU A 210 -3.88 21.19 -10.11
C LEU A 210 -2.65 22.00 -10.54
N ARG A 211 -1.48 21.78 -9.93
CA ARG A 211 -0.22 22.41 -10.36
C ARG A 211 0.14 22.02 -11.78
N GLU A 212 -0.06 20.75 -12.12
CA GLU A 212 0.21 20.26 -13.48
C GLU A 212 -0.77 20.83 -14.52
N LEU A 213 -2.03 21.05 -14.15
CA LEU A 213 -2.97 21.77 -15.00
C LEU A 213 -2.44 23.17 -15.36
N VAL A 214 -1.96 23.93 -14.37
CA VAL A 214 -1.40 25.28 -14.59
C VAL A 214 -0.16 25.24 -15.48
N PHE A 215 0.73 24.27 -15.26
CA PHE A 215 1.97 24.13 -16.03
C PHE A 215 1.72 23.76 -17.50
N LYS A 216 0.78 22.84 -17.78
CA LYS A 216 0.43 22.41 -19.15
C LYS A 216 -0.42 23.42 -19.95
N MET A 217 -0.87 24.51 -19.31
CA MET A 217 -1.59 25.61 -19.98
C MET A 217 -0.68 26.79 -20.35
N GLN A 218 0.63 26.70 -20.05
CA GLN A 218 1.67 27.57 -20.59
C GLN A 218 2.14 27.07 -21.94
#